data_AF-A0A067FYW3-F1
#
_entry.id   AF-A0A067FYW3-F1
#
_cell.length_a   1.000
_cell.length_b   1.000
_cell.length_c   1.000
_cell.angle_alpha   90.00
_cell.angle_beta   90.00
_cell.angle_gamma   90.00
#
_symmetry.space_group_name_H-M   'P 1'
#
loop_
_entity.id
_entity.type
_entity.pdbx_description
1 polymer ?
#
loop_
_entity_poly.entity_id
_entity_poly.type
_entity_poly.pdbx_seq_one_letter_code
_entity_poly.pdbx_strand_id
1 'polypeptide(L)'
;KVKSPESEINSVAEAFTNFKHLLLPITDQNPYLSEGTRQAAATTAALAKKYGADITVVVIDERQKESLPEHENRLSSIRWHLSEGGFQEFRLLERLGEGSSKPTAIIGDVADELNLDLVIISMEAIHSKHVDANLLAEFIPCPVLLLPL
;
A
#
# COMPACT_ATOMS: atom_id res chain seq x y z
N LYS A 1 -11.07 -38.20 0.30
CA LYS A 1 -9.71 -38.03 -0.26
C LYS A 1 -9.11 -36.81 0.45
N VAL A 2 -8.22 -37.01 1.42
CA VAL A 2 -7.60 -35.92 2.19
C VAL A 2 -6.49 -35.33 1.33
N LYS A 3 -6.54 -34.02 1.04
CA LYS A 3 -5.44 -33.32 0.35
C LYS A 3 -4.23 -33.29 1.28
N SER A 4 -3.07 -33.67 0.76
CA SER A 4 -1.83 -33.74 1.53
C SER A 4 -1.39 -32.32 1.94
N PRO A 5 -0.89 -32.10 3.17
CA PRO A 5 -0.43 -30.78 3.62
C PRO A 5 0.66 -30.18 2.71
N GLU A 6 1.49 -31.02 2.07
CA GLU A 6 2.50 -30.60 1.09
C GLU A 6 1.90 -29.94 -0.16
N SER A 7 0.68 -30.32 -0.57
CA SER A 7 -0.01 -29.71 -1.71
C SER A 7 -0.56 -28.32 -1.40
N GLU A 8 -0.91 -28.06 -0.14
CA GLU A 8 -1.34 -26.74 0.33
C GLU A 8 -0.15 -25.81 0.53
N ILE A 9 0.97 -26.31 1.08
CA ILE A 9 2.20 -25.53 1.26
C ILE A 9 2.78 -25.06 -0.08
N ASN A 10 2.78 -25.93 -1.11
CA ASN A 10 3.21 -25.55 -2.45
C ASN A 10 2.27 -24.49 -3.07
N SER A 11 0.96 -24.58 -2.84
CA SER A 11 0.00 -23.58 -3.35
C SER A 11 0.15 -22.21 -2.67
N VAL A 12 0.51 -22.18 -1.38
CA VAL A 12 0.79 -20.94 -0.66
C VAL A 12 2.09 -20.33 -1.17
N ALA A 13 3.14 -21.12 -1.37
CA ALA A 13 4.41 -20.63 -1.93
C ALA A 13 4.25 -20.10 -3.37
N GLU A 14 3.44 -20.77 -4.20
CA GLU A 14 3.10 -20.30 -5.55
C GLU A 14 2.31 -18.97 -5.53
N ALA A 15 1.41 -18.78 -4.55
CA ALA A 15 0.67 -17.52 -4.37
C ALA A 15 1.62 -16.33 -4.08
N PHE A 16 2.72 -16.54 -3.37
CA PHE A 16 3.75 -15.52 -3.12
C PHE A 16 4.69 -15.26 -4.31
N THR A 17 4.49 -15.93 -5.45
CA THR A 17 5.33 -15.77 -6.65
C THR A 17 4.64 -15.05 -7.81
N ASN A 18 3.36 -14.69 -7.68
CA ASN A 18 2.58 -14.17 -8.80
C ASN A 18 1.70 -12.98 -8.42
N PHE A 19 2.26 -12.00 -7.72
CA PHE A 19 1.58 -10.74 -7.49
C PHE A 19 1.42 -9.99 -8.81
N LYS A 20 0.18 -9.68 -9.19
CA LYS A 20 -0.17 -8.96 -10.42
C LYS A 20 -0.59 -7.52 -10.14
N HIS A 21 -1.10 -7.22 -8.95
CA HIS A 21 -1.54 -5.88 -8.59
C HIS A 21 -1.22 -5.55 -7.14
N LEU A 22 -0.36 -4.55 -6.92
CA LEU A 22 0.13 -4.12 -5.62
C LEU A 22 -0.56 -2.84 -5.14
N LEU A 23 -0.83 -2.75 -3.84
CA LEU A 23 -1.29 -1.53 -3.17
C LEU A 23 -0.16 -0.90 -2.35
N LEU A 24 0.08 0.39 -2.58
CA LEU A 24 0.89 1.25 -1.71
C LEU A 24 -0.01 2.31 -1.06
N PRO A 25 -0.49 2.08 0.18
CA PRO A 25 -1.20 3.09 0.93
C PRO A 25 -0.23 4.09 1.57
N ILE A 26 -0.57 5.37 1.47
CA ILE A 26 0.24 6.48 1.99
C ILE A 26 -0.66 7.35 2.88
N THR A 27 -0.48 7.20 4.19
CA THR A 27 -1.07 8.08 5.22
C THR A 27 -0.09 9.16 5.67
N ASP A 28 1.11 9.17 5.08
CA ASP A 28 2.18 10.09 5.43
C ASP A 28 1.80 11.53 5.08
N GLN A 29 1.94 12.42 6.05
CA GLN A 29 1.62 13.83 5.91
C GLN A 29 2.83 14.68 5.55
N ASN A 30 4.03 14.10 5.51
CA ASN A 30 5.26 14.79 5.14
C ASN A 30 5.31 15.04 3.62
N PRO A 31 5.49 16.30 3.15
CA PRO A 31 5.62 16.62 1.73
C PRO A 31 6.76 15.87 1.01
N TYR A 32 7.79 15.44 1.74
CA TYR A 32 8.96 14.73 1.21
C TYR A 32 9.01 13.25 1.61
N LEU A 33 7.91 12.75 2.19
CA LEU A 33 7.76 11.40 2.73
C LEU A 33 8.74 11.11 3.88
N SER A 34 8.30 10.32 4.84
CA SER A 34 9.16 9.71 5.87
C SER A 34 10.08 8.65 5.26
N GLU A 35 11.09 8.23 6.01
CA GLU A 35 11.96 7.14 5.61
C GLU A 35 11.18 5.84 5.40
N GLY A 36 10.25 5.52 6.29
CA GLY A 36 9.39 4.35 6.17
C GLY A 36 8.56 4.37 4.88
N THR A 37 7.94 5.51 4.55
CA THR A 37 7.16 5.63 3.31
C THR A 37 8.04 5.55 2.06
N ARG A 38 9.25 6.13 2.08
CA ARG A 38 10.21 5.99 0.97
C ARG A 38 10.64 4.53 0.77
N GLN A 39 10.90 3.81 1.85
CA GLN A 39 11.22 2.39 1.79
C GLN A 39 10.04 1.58 1.22
N ALA A 40 8.81 1.86 1.66
CA ALA A 40 7.61 1.23 1.12
C ALA A 40 7.42 1.48 -0.38
N ALA A 41 7.66 2.70 -0.84
CA ALA A 41 7.64 3.02 -2.27
C ALA A 41 8.71 2.24 -3.06
N ALA A 42 9.95 2.21 -2.55
CA ALA A 42 11.04 1.48 -3.17
C ALA A 42 10.79 -0.03 -3.22
N THR A 43 10.30 -0.63 -2.13
CA THR A 43 9.93 -2.05 -2.09
C THR A 43 8.77 -2.36 -3.03
N THR A 44 7.74 -1.52 -3.08
CA THR A 44 6.62 -1.69 -4.00
C THR A 44 7.10 -1.69 -5.45
N ALA A 45 7.92 -0.70 -5.84
CA ALA A 45 8.48 -0.65 -7.19
C ALA A 45 9.38 -1.86 -7.49
N ALA A 46 10.21 -2.30 -6.54
CA ALA A 46 11.06 -3.48 -6.73
C ALA A 46 10.24 -4.76 -6.93
N LEU A 47 9.18 -4.96 -6.14
CA LEU A 47 8.27 -6.11 -6.28
C LEU A 47 7.50 -6.03 -7.59
N ALA A 48 6.94 -4.87 -7.94
CA ALA A 48 6.23 -4.67 -9.19
C ALA A 48 7.13 -4.99 -10.40
N LYS A 49 8.38 -4.53 -10.37
CA LYS A 49 9.36 -4.82 -11.44
C LYS A 49 9.69 -6.31 -11.52
N LYS A 50 9.86 -6.96 -10.37
CA LYS A 50 10.21 -8.38 -10.28
C LYS A 50 9.11 -9.27 -10.83
N TYR A 51 7.85 -8.95 -10.53
CA TYR A 51 6.70 -9.78 -10.89
C TYR A 51 5.93 -9.29 -12.12
N GLY A 52 6.28 -8.13 -12.68
CA GLY A 52 5.52 -7.51 -13.76
C GLY A 52 4.12 -7.05 -13.31
N ALA A 53 4.02 -6.57 -12.07
CA ALA A 53 2.76 -6.20 -11.44
C ALA A 53 2.40 -4.73 -11.68
N ASP A 54 1.11 -4.44 -11.71
CA ASP A 54 0.58 -3.08 -11.66
C ASP A 54 0.67 -2.51 -10.24
N ILE A 55 0.80 -1.18 -10.15
CA ILE A 55 0.82 -0.45 -8.88
C ILE A 55 -0.43 0.42 -8.78
N THR A 56 -1.10 0.34 -7.63
CA THR A 56 -2.03 1.37 -7.17
C THR A 56 -1.49 2.03 -5.92
N VAL A 57 -1.44 3.35 -5.95
CA VAL A 57 -1.13 4.19 -4.80
C VAL A 57 -2.43 4.81 -4.31
N VAL A 58 -2.70 4.70 -3.00
CA VAL A 58 -3.79 5.45 -2.37
C VAL A 58 -3.22 6.42 -1.35
N VAL A 59 -3.47 7.72 -1.55
CA VAL A 59 -3.09 8.78 -0.62
C VAL A 59 -4.29 9.10 0.25
N ILE A 60 -4.13 8.89 1.56
CA ILE A 60 -5.22 8.98 2.54
C ILE A 60 -4.92 10.11 3.51
N ASP A 61 -5.86 11.04 3.66
CA ASP A 61 -5.78 12.12 4.65
C ASP A 61 -7.19 12.50 5.13
N GLU A 62 -7.35 12.76 6.42
CA GLU A 62 -8.63 13.17 6.99
C GLU A 62 -9.02 14.60 6.56
N ARG A 63 -8.04 15.40 6.13
CA ARG A 63 -8.23 16.77 5.69
C ARG A 63 -8.60 16.83 4.21
N GLN A 64 -9.43 17.82 3.85
CA GLN A 64 -9.75 18.10 2.45
C GLN A 64 -8.55 18.65 1.70
N LYS A 65 -8.49 18.42 0.39
CA LYS A 65 -7.37 18.79 -0.48
C LYS A 65 -6.97 20.26 -0.34
N GLU A 66 -7.94 21.16 -0.23
CA GLU A 66 -7.76 22.61 -0.12
C GLU A 66 -7.08 23.03 1.18
N SER A 67 -7.16 22.18 2.21
CA SER A 67 -6.57 22.42 3.53
C SER A 67 -5.20 21.75 3.71
N LEU A 68 -4.72 21.02 2.70
CA LEU A 68 -3.44 20.32 2.75
C LEU A 68 -2.32 21.22 2.21
N PRO A 69 -1.44 21.76 3.08
CA PRO A 69 -0.28 22.47 2.60
C PRO A 69 0.61 21.50 1.81
N GLU A 70 1.15 21.97 0.68
CA GLU A 70 2.14 21.24 -0.11
C GLU A 70 1.68 19.85 -0.61
N HIS A 71 0.37 19.66 -0.78
CA HIS A 71 -0.18 18.41 -1.29
C HIS A 71 0.44 17.98 -2.63
N GLU A 72 0.62 18.92 -3.56
CA GLU A 72 1.25 18.66 -4.86
C GLU A 72 2.74 18.29 -4.73
N ASN A 73 3.46 18.84 -3.74
CA ASN A 73 4.83 18.41 -3.44
C ASN A 73 4.84 16.96 -2.96
N ARG A 74 3.90 16.58 -2.10
CA ARG A 74 3.74 15.19 -1.64
C ARG A 74 3.49 14.24 -2.81
N LEU A 75 2.55 14.57 -3.71
CA LEU A 75 2.28 13.77 -4.91
C LEU A 75 3.50 13.67 -5.83
N SER A 76 4.25 14.77 -5.97
CA SER A 76 5.49 14.82 -6.75
C SER A 76 6.57 13.93 -6.13
N SER A 77 6.73 13.96 -4.81
CA SER A 77 7.66 13.10 -4.08
C SER A 77 7.31 11.62 -4.26
N ILE A 78 6.03 11.25 -4.18
CA ILE A 78 5.55 9.88 -4.42
C ILE A 78 5.91 9.42 -5.84
N ARG A 79 5.59 10.25 -6.85
CA ARG A 79 5.92 9.97 -8.25
C ARG A 79 7.43 9.82 -8.43
N TRP A 80 8.22 10.71 -7.82
CA TRP A 80 9.67 10.64 -7.90
C TRP A 80 10.22 9.32 -7.36
N HIS A 81 9.82 8.93 -6.14
CA HIS A 81 10.28 7.69 -5.53
C HIS A 81 9.89 6.43 -6.30
N LEU A 82 8.69 6.38 -6.89
CA LEU A 82 8.29 5.27 -7.76
C LEU A 82 9.04 5.29 -9.11
N SER A 83 9.34 6.48 -9.62
CA SER A 83 10.11 6.65 -10.86
C SER A 83 11.57 6.20 -10.73
N GLU A 84 12.19 6.37 -9.55
CA GLU A 84 13.50 5.81 -9.23
C GLU A 84 13.50 4.27 -9.32
N GLY A 85 12.36 3.64 -9.03
CA GLY A 85 12.13 2.20 -9.23
C GLY A 85 11.75 1.81 -10.66
N GLY A 86 11.61 2.76 -11.58
CA GLY A 86 11.26 2.55 -12.98
C GLY A 86 9.77 2.65 -13.32
N PHE A 87 8.93 3.11 -12.39
CA PHE A 87 7.48 3.23 -12.59
C PHE A 87 7.04 4.68 -12.76
N GLN A 88 6.66 5.04 -13.98
CA GLN A 88 6.08 6.36 -14.30
C GLN A 88 4.56 6.30 -14.42
N GLU A 89 4.03 5.15 -14.82
CA GLU A 89 2.60 4.89 -14.93
C GLU A 89 2.14 3.98 -13.78
N PHE A 90 1.24 4.50 -12.97
CA PHE A 90 0.58 3.77 -11.89
C PHE A 90 -0.76 4.44 -11.61
N ARG A 91 -1.71 3.70 -11.04
CA ARG A 91 -2.99 4.27 -10.63
C ARG A 91 -2.79 5.04 -9.33
N LEU A 92 -3.19 6.31 -9.30
CA LEU A 92 -3.18 7.15 -8.11
C LEU A 92 -4.61 7.44 -7.67
N LEU A 93 -4.94 7.12 -6.43
CA LEU A 93 -6.22 7.43 -5.80
C LEU A 93 -5.98 8.40 -4.64
N GLU A 94 -6.73 9.50 -4.62
CA GLU A 94 -6.78 10.44 -3.50
C GLU A 94 -8.06 10.16 -2.70
N ARG A 95 -7.93 9.82 -1.42
CA ARG A 95 -9.01 9.59 -0.46
C ARG A 95 -8.85 10.61 0.67
N LEU A 96 -9.30 11.84 0.38
CA LEU A 96 -9.05 13.03 1.19
C LEU A 96 -10.36 13.57 1.75
N GLY A 97 -10.36 14.01 3.01
CA GLY A 97 -11.53 14.64 3.61
C GLY A 97 -12.67 13.68 3.97
N GLU A 98 -12.41 12.37 3.92
CA GLU A 98 -13.36 11.33 4.33
C GLU A 98 -13.42 11.24 5.87
N GLY A 99 -13.92 12.31 6.50
CA GLY A 99 -13.87 12.60 7.95
C GLY A 99 -14.59 11.62 8.89
N SER A 100 -14.82 10.38 8.46
CA SER A 100 -15.30 9.28 9.31
C SER A 100 -14.68 7.91 8.96
N SER A 101 -14.09 7.78 7.77
CA SER A 101 -13.48 6.52 7.33
C SER A 101 -12.05 6.45 7.83
N LYS A 102 -11.77 5.52 8.76
CA LYS A 102 -10.41 5.27 9.22
C LYS A 102 -9.53 4.84 8.04
N PRO A 103 -8.25 5.24 7.98
CA PRO A 103 -7.36 4.84 6.89
C PRO A 103 -7.34 3.32 6.64
N THR A 104 -7.40 2.49 7.69
CA THR A 104 -7.47 1.03 7.52
C THR A 104 -8.70 0.56 6.73
N ALA A 105 -9.86 1.19 6.92
CA ALA A 105 -11.08 0.83 6.19
C ALA A 105 -10.93 1.17 4.70
N ILE A 106 -10.42 2.37 4.40
CA ILE A 106 -10.13 2.79 3.01
C ILE A 106 -9.15 1.83 2.34
N ILE A 107 -8.11 1.39 3.06
CA ILE A 107 -7.15 0.39 2.53
C ILE A 107 -7.88 -0.92 2.22
N GLY A 108 -8.75 -1.40 3.10
CA GLY A 108 -9.54 -2.61 2.90
C GLY A 108 -10.48 -2.51 1.70
N ASP A 109 -11.24 -1.42 1.62
CA ASP A 109 -12.18 -1.16 0.53
C ASP A 109 -11.46 -1.10 -0.82
N VAL A 110 -10.36 -0.34 -0.91
CA VAL A 110 -9.57 -0.25 -2.15
C VAL A 110 -8.95 -1.60 -2.51
N ALA A 111 -8.48 -2.38 -1.53
CA ALA A 111 -7.94 -3.70 -1.74
C ALA A 111 -8.99 -4.69 -2.28
N ASP A 112 -10.21 -4.64 -1.75
CA ASP A 112 -11.33 -5.47 -2.20
C ASP A 112 -11.84 -5.04 -3.58
N GLU A 113 -12.14 -3.75 -3.76
CA GLU A 113 -12.69 -3.17 -5.00
C GLU A 113 -11.78 -3.41 -6.22
N LEU A 114 -10.46 -3.39 -6.01
CA LEU A 114 -9.47 -3.54 -7.08
C LEU A 114 -8.86 -4.94 -7.14
N ASN A 115 -9.31 -5.88 -6.29
CA ASN A 115 -8.80 -7.25 -6.23
C ASN A 115 -7.26 -7.27 -6.10
N LEU A 116 -6.72 -6.49 -5.16
CA LEU A 116 -5.27 -6.34 -4.99
C LEU A 116 -4.66 -7.59 -4.36
N ASP A 117 -3.46 -7.97 -4.82
CA ASP A 117 -2.80 -9.21 -4.38
C ASP A 117 -1.90 -9.01 -3.14
N LEU A 118 -1.46 -7.78 -2.89
CA LEU A 118 -0.55 -7.44 -1.79
C LEU A 118 -0.66 -5.97 -1.39
N VAL A 119 -0.78 -5.70 -0.09
CA VAL A 119 -0.63 -4.36 0.49
C VAL A 119 0.77 -4.20 1.07
N ILE A 120 1.51 -3.16 0.69
CA ILE A 120 2.84 -2.86 1.22
C ILE A 120 2.78 -1.58 2.04
N ILE A 121 3.01 -1.67 3.35
CA ILE A 121 2.92 -0.50 4.25
C ILE A 121 4.09 -0.49 5.24
N SER A 122 4.57 0.71 5.56
CA SER A 122 5.57 0.89 6.62
C SER A 122 4.96 0.73 8.00
N MET A 123 5.70 0.10 8.92
CA MET A 123 5.37 0.08 10.35
C MET A 123 5.24 1.49 10.96
N GLU A 124 5.80 2.52 10.32
CA GLU A 124 5.64 3.91 10.74
C GLU A 124 4.16 4.34 10.76
N ALA A 125 3.35 3.91 9.80
CA ALA A 125 1.92 4.23 9.74
C ALA A 125 1.14 3.66 10.94
N ILE A 126 1.58 2.51 11.44
CA ILE A 126 1.01 1.86 12.63
C ILE A 126 1.52 2.55 13.90
N HIS A 127 2.82 2.80 14.01
CA HIS A 127 3.42 3.46 15.17
C HIS A 127 2.89 4.90 15.36
N SER A 128 2.64 5.60 14.26
CA SER A 128 2.01 6.93 14.25
C SER A 128 0.49 6.91 14.46
N LYS A 129 -0.11 5.72 14.64
CA LYS A 129 -1.54 5.48 14.87
C LYS A 129 -2.46 5.94 13.74
N HIS A 130 -1.92 6.22 12.55
CA HIS A 130 -2.75 6.47 11.38
C HIS A 130 -3.45 5.20 10.89
N VAL A 131 -2.82 4.04 11.09
CA VAL A 131 -3.35 2.74 10.69
C VAL A 131 -3.41 1.78 11.88
N ASP A 132 -4.56 1.13 12.06
CA ASP A 132 -4.75 0.13 13.11
C ASP A 132 -4.32 -1.25 12.59
N ALA A 133 -3.34 -1.86 13.27
CA ALA A 133 -2.77 -3.15 12.88
C ALA A 133 -3.73 -4.33 13.10
N ASN A 134 -4.60 -4.27 14.10
CA ASN A 134 -5.59 -5.33 14.34
C ASN A 134 -6.60 -5.32 13.21
N LEU A 135 -7.09 -4.13 12.83
CA LEU A 135 -8.01 -3.98 11.71
C LEU A 135 -7.36 -4.40 10.38
N LEU A 136 -6.06 -4.10 10.20
CA LEU A 136 -5.33 -4.56 9.01
C LEU A 136 -5.31 -6.09 8.93
N ALA A 137 -4.99 -6.76 10.04
CA ALA A 137 -4.89 -8.21 10.09
C ALA A 137 -6.25 -8.92 9.99
N GLU A 138 -7.32 -8.27 10.46
CA GLU A 138 -8.66 -8.83 10.49
C GLU A 138 -9.43 -8.62 9.18
N PHE A 139 -9.27 -7.46 8.53
CA PHE A 139 -10.20 -7.03 7.47
C PHE A 139 -9.58 -6.83 6.08
N ILE A 140 -8.25 -6.85 5.93
CA ILE A 140 -7.66 -6.72 4.59
C ILE A 140 -7.80 -8.06 3.84
N PRO A 141 -8.40 -8.07 2.64
CA PRO A 141 -8.73 -9.30 1.91
C PRO A 141 -7.52 -10.00 1.27
N CYS A 142 -6.31 -9.45 1.41
CA CYS A 142 -5.08 -9.95 0.83
C CYS A 142 -3.89 -9.82 1.79
N PRO A 143 -2.76 -10.50 1.52
CA PRO A 143 -1.55 -10.38 2.32
C PRO A 143 -1.12 -8.92 2.53
N VAL A 144 -0.61 -8.63 3.73
CA VAL A 144 -0.03 -7.33 4.08
C VAL A 144 1.46 -7.52 4.37
N LEU A 145 2.32 -6.84 3.62
CA LEU A 145 3.75 -6.73 3.88
C LEU A 145 4.02 -5.49 4.74
N LEU A 146 4.34 -5.73 6.02
CA LEU A 146 4.77 -4.71 6.95
C LEU A 146 6.28 -4.54 6.89
N LEU A 147 6.74 -3.35 6.49
CA LEU A 147 8.16 -3.04 6.44
C LEU A 147 8.64 -2.46 7.77
N PRO A 148 9.78 -2.97 8.30
CA PRO A 148 10.36 -2.44 9.53
C PRO A 148 10.80 -0.99 9.34
N LEU A 149 10.94 -0.27 10.46
CA LEU A 149 11.59 1.04 10.48
C LEU A 149 13.10 0.90 10.23
#